data_AF-A0A7K3S6H5-F1
#
_entry.id   AF-A0A7K3S6H5-F1
#
_cell.length_a   1.000
_cell.length_b   1.000
_cell.length_c   1.000
_cell.angle_alpha   90.00
_cell.angle_beta   90.00
_cell.angle_gamma   90.00
#
_symmetry.space_group_name_H-M   'P 1'
#
loop_
_entity.id
_entity.type
_entity.pdbx_description
1 polymer ?
#
loop_
_entity_poly.entity_id
_entity_poly.type
_entity_poly.pdbx_seq_one_letter_code
_entity_poly.pdbx_strand_id
1 'polypeptide(L)'
;MTGGREVFARDGYARASIDAIATAAETSTRTIYKHFADKRALFATVIVDSATQLAEAEIALIERHLSTVTDAAEVEPALRAFATDWLDDTGDWLAGMAHSAAHRALIGQVQAEAVHLGAEVVDRWWQA
;
A
#
# COMPACT_ATOMS: atom_id res chain seq x y z
N MET A 1 7.45 -4.88 -4.32
CA MET A 1 7.89 -6.12 -3.62
C MET A 1 6.73 -6.75 -2.85
N THR A 2 6.05 -7.73 -3.44
CA THR A 2 4.81 -8.30 -2.92
C THR A 2 4.98 -8.99 -1.55
N GLY A 3 5.97 -9.88 -1.39
CA GLY A 3 6.18 -10.61 -0.14
C GLY A 3 6.52 -9.73 1.08
N GLY A 4 7.26 -8.63 0.87
CA GLY A 4 7.51 -7.65 1.94
C GLY A 4 6.23 -6.95 2.40
N ARG A 5 5.39 -6.52 1.45
CA ARG A 5 4.10 -5.88 1.71
C ARG A 5 3.17 -6.78 2.50
N GLU A 6 3.06 -8.05 2.12
CA GLU A 6 2.20 -9.03 2.79
C GLU A 6 2.61 -9.25 4.25
N VAL A 7 3.89 -9.51 4.48
CA VAL A 7 4.41 -9.77 5.84
C VAL A 7 4.26 -8.54 6.72
N PHE A 8 4.57 -7.34 6.22
CA PHE A 8 4.39 -6.11 6.99
C PHE A 8 2.93 -5.77 7.24
N ALA A 9 2.04 -5.98 6.26
CA ALA A 9 0.60 -5.76 6.44
C ALA A 9 0.00 -6.70 7.49
N ARG A 10 0.46 -7.96 7.52
CA ARG A 10 0.00 -8.98 8.48
C ARG A 10 0.57 -8.76 9.88
N ASP A 11 1.88 -8.57 9.98
CA ASP A 11 2.59 -8.67 11.27
C ASP A 11 2.85 -7.29 11.91
N GLY A 12 2.83 -6.22 11.11
CA GLY A 12 3.35 -4.90 11.50
C GLY A 12 4.88 -4.83 11.38
N TYR A 13 5.45 -3.63 11.46
CA TYR A 13 6.90 -3.47 11.36
C TYR A 13 7.59 -4.18 12.51
N ALA A 14 7.14 -4.03 13.75
CA ALA A 14 7.87 -4.57 14.91
C ALA A 14 8.05 -6.11 14.83
N ARG A 15 6.99 -6.85 14.50
CA ARG A 15 6.99 -8.33 14.52
C ARG A 15 7.44 -8.98 13.22
N ALA A 16 7.36 -8.30 12.08
CA ALA A 16 7.83 -8.84 10.81
C ALA A 16 9.32 -9.20 10.89
N SER A 17 9.74 -10.39 10.44
CA SER A 17 11.16 -10.75 10.37
C SER A 17 11.68 -10.69 8.94
N ILE A 18 12.98 -10.38 8.77
CA ILE A 18 13.62 -10.40 7.45
C ILE A 18 13.60 -11.81 6.85
N ASP A 19 13.67 -12.86 7.67
CA ASP A 19 13.54 -14.25 7.22
C ASP A 19 12.14 -14.56 6.68
N ALA A 20 11.09 -14.09 7.37
CA ALA A 20 9.71 -14.26 6.91
C ALA A 20 9.48 -13.51 5.59
N ILE A 21 10.03 -12.30 5.45
CA ILE A 21 9.97 -11.53 4.21
C ILE A 21 10.73 -12.22 3.09
N ALA A 22 11.94 -12.74 3.35
CA ALA A 22 12.72 -13.47 2.36
C ALA A 22 11.98 -14.71 1.86
N THR A 23 11.34 -15.44 2.78
CA THR A 23 10.51 -16.60 2.45
C THR A 23 9.32 -16.20 1.58
N ALA A 24 8.57 -15.18 1.98
CA ALA A 24 7.40 -14.70 1.24
C ALA A 24 7.75 -14.11 -0.14
N ALA A 25 8.95 -13.55 -0.28
CA ALA A 25 9.44 -12.99 -1.53
C ALA A 25 10.27 -13.99 -2.36
N GLU A 26 10.28 -15.28 -1.98
CA GLU A 26 11.02 -16.36 -2.63
C GLU A 26 12.50 -16.01 -2.89
N THR A 27 13.13 -15.34 -1.91
CA THR A 27 14.50 -14.84 -1.99
C THR A 27 15.29 -15.17 -0.72
N SER A 28 16.53 -14.68 -0.63
CA SER A 28 17.37 -14.86 0.56
C SER A 28 17.48 -13.57 1.37
N THR A 29 17.67 -13.68 2.68
CA THR A 29 17.99 -12.53 3.55
C THR A 29 19.23 -11.78 3.08
N ARG A 30 20.25 -12.50 2.57
CA ARG A 30 21.43 -11.89 1.93
C ARG A 30 21.06 -11.02 0.73
N THR A 31 20.12 -11.46 -0.11
CA THR A 31 19.64 -10.68 -1.25
C THR A 31 18.94 -9.41 -0.76
N ILE A 32 18.08 -9.52 0.25
CA ILE A 32 17.41 -8.36 0.85
C ILE A 32 18.45 -7.35 1.36
N TYR A 33 19.43 -7.77 2.15
CA TYR A 33 20.46 -6.87 2.68
C TYR A 33 21.40 -6.29 1.61
N LYS A 34 21.47 -6.89 0.42
CA LYS A 34 22.17 -6.29 -0.73
C LYS A 34 21.43 -5.06 -1.27
N HIS A 35 20.09 -5.04 -1.18
CA HIS A 35 19.25 -3.97 -1.68
C HIS A 35 18.89 -2.94 -0.61
N PHE A 36 18.83 -3.36 0.66
CA PHE A 36 18.39 -2.53 1.77
C PHE A 36 19.40 -2.60 2.91
N ALA A 37 19.83 -1.43 3.38
CA ALA A 37 20.79 -1.33 4.48
C ALA A 37 20.24 -1.97 5.78
N ASP A 38 18.94 -1.81 6.03
CA ASP A 38 18.25 -2.36 7.19
C ASP A 38 16.76 -2.62 6.90
N LYS A 39 16.06 -3.17 7.90
CA LYS A 39 14.62 -3.48 7.84
C LYS A 39 13.76 -2.23 7.67
N ARG A 40 14.23 -1.07 8.10
CA ARG A 40 13.49 0.20 8.01
C ARG A 40 13.52 0.77 6.61
N ALA A 41 14.68 0.76 5.96
CA ALA A 41 14.82 1.12 4.55
C ALA A 41 13.93 0.22 3.67
N LEU A 42 13.89 -1.07 3.98
CA LEU A 42 12.98 -2.03 3.36
C LEU A 42 11.50 -1.67 3.60
N PHE A 43 11.11 -1.40 4.84
CA PHE A 43 9.73 -1.03 5.20
C PHE A 43 9.28 0.25 4.51
N ALA A 44 10.09 1.30 4.54
CA ALA A 44 9.81 2.56 3.85
C ALA A 44 9.64 2.36 2.34
N THR A 45 10.51 1.59 1.71
CA THR A 45 10.40 1.26 0.28
C THR A 45 9.10 0.52 -0.02
N VAL A 46 8.71 -0.44 0.82
CA VAL A 46 7.46 -1.19 0.67
C VAL A 46 6.24 -0.28 0.80
N ILE A 47 6.24 0.68 1.74
CA ILE A 47 5.15 1.67 1.87
C ILE A 47 5.03 2.52 0.62
N VAL A 48 6.15 3.07 0.13
CA VAL A 48 6.16 3.96 -1.04
C VAL A 48 5.74 3.21 -2.31
N ASP A 49 6.26 2.01 -2.54
CA ASP A 49 5.87 1.13 -3.65
C ASP A 49 4.36 0.81 -3.58
N SER A 50 3.88 0.47 -2.39
CA SER A 50 2.47 0.18 -2.12
C SER A 50 1.55 1.37 -2.39
N ALA A 51 1.95 2.57 -1.98
CA ALA A 51 1.22 3.82 -2.22
C ALA A 51 1.21 4.21 -3.70
N THR A 52 2.34 4.05 -4.39
CA THR A 52 2.48 4.37 -5.82
C THR A 52 1.52 3.50 -6.64
N GLN A 53 1.51 2.19 -6.39
CA GLN A 53 0.59 1.28 -7.09
C GLN A 53 -0.89 1.59 -6.81
N LEU A 54 -1.23 2.02 -5.59
CA LEU A 54 -2.59 2.44 -5.28
C LEU A 54 -2.96 3.71 -6.04
N ALA A 55 -2.07 4.71 -6.04
CA ALA A 55 -2.28 5.96 -6.76
C ALA A 55 -2.44 5.72 -8.27
N GLU A 56 -1.63 4.84 -8.86
CA GLU A 56 -1.76 4.45 -10.28
C GLU A 56 -3.13 3.83 -10.59
N ALA A 57 -3.62 2.95 -9.71
CA ALA A 57 -4.94 2.33 -9.86
C ALA A 57 -6.09 3.36 -9.73
N GLU A 58 -6.00 4.26 -8.74
CA GLU A 58 -6.99 5.32 -8.55
C GLU A 58 -6.99 6.31 -9.72
N ILE A 59 -5.81 6.70 -10.23
CA ILE A 59 -5.69 7.55 -11.42
C ILE A 59 -6.33 6.86 -12.63
N ALA A 60 -6.04 5.59 -12.88
CA ALA A 60 -6.64 4.86 -13.99
C ALA A 60 -8.17 4.77 -13.87
N LEU A 61 -8.70 4.64 -12.64
CA LEU A 61 -10.13 4.63 -12.37
C LEU A 61 -10.76 6.01 -12.63
N ILE A 62 -10.13 7.07 -12.16
CA ILE A 62 -10.54 8.46 -12.43
C ILE A 62 -10.55 8.71 -13.94
N GLU A 63 -9.47 8.36 -14.64
CA GLU A 63 -9.37 8.54 -16.09
C GLU A 63 -10.47 7.77 -16.83
N ARG A 64 -10.72 6.52 -16.44
CA ARG A 64 -11.77 5.68 -17.06
C ARG A 64 -13.15 6.30 -17.01
N HIS A 65 -13.53 6.88 -15.87
CA HIS A 65 -14.90 7.39 -15.68
C HIS A 65 -15.05 8.88 -15.97
N LEU A 66 -14.00 9.67 -15.76
CA LEU A 66 -14.12 11.14 -15.70
C LEU A 66 -13.38 11.86 -16.84
N SER A 67 -12.48 11.20 -17.59
CA SER A 67 -11.68 11.87 -18.65
C SER A 67 -12.49 12.35 -19.85
N THR A 68 -13.64 11.73 -20.11
CA THR A 68 -14.50 12.04 -21.26
C THR A 68 -15.69 12.94 -20.92
N VAL A 69 -15.84 13.33 -19.64
CA VAL A 69 -16.93 14.18 -19.18
C VAL A 69 -16.68 15.59 -19.68
N THR A 70 -17.58 16.09 -20.52
CA THR A 70 -17.47 17.42 -21.13
C THR A 70 -18.69 18.31 -20.88
N ASP A 71 -19.81 17.71 -20.46
CA ASP A 71 -21.05 18.43 -20.15
C ASP A 71 -21.52 18.19 -18.71
N ALA A 72 -22.21 19.18 -18.13
CA ALA A 72 -22.75 19.09 -16.78
C ALA A 72 -23.77 17.94 -16.59
N ALA A 73 -24.52 17.59 -17.64
CA ALA A 73 -25.46 16.47 -17.62
C ALA A 73 -24.77 15.10 -17.49
N GLU A 74 -23.49 15.00 -17.85
CA GLU A 74 -22.69 13.77 -17.79
C GLU A 74 -22.03 13.57 -16.42
N VAL A 75 -21.92 14.63 -15.61
CA VAL A 75 -21.19 14.61 -14.33
C VAL A 75 -21.81 13.63 -13.33
N GLU A 76 -23.12 13.71 -13.08
CA GLU A 76 -23.78 12.83 -12.12
C GLU A 76 -23.65 11.34 -12.49
N PRO A 77 -23.99 10.89 -13.72
CA PRO A 77 -23.84 9.48 -14.07
C PRO A 77 -22.38 9.02 -14.05
N ALA A 78 -21.43 9.87 -14.45
CA ALA A 78 -20.00 9.53 -14.42
C ALA A 78 -19.49 9.38 -12.98
N LEU A 79 -19.83 10.31 -12.08
CA LEU A 79 -19.48 10.20 -10.66
C LEU A 79 -20.13 8.99 -9.99
N ARG A 80 -21.36 8.65 -10.36
CA ARG A 80 -22.05 7.46 -9.84
C ARG A 80 -21.35 6.19 -10.31
N ALA A 81 -20.98 6.09 -11.58
CA ALA A 81 -20.24 4.94 -12.11
C ALA A 81 -18.87 4.80 -11.45
N PHE A 82 -18.13 5.90 -11.33
CA PHE A 82 -16.87 5.95 -10.58
C PHE A 82 -17.04 5.50 -9.13
N ALA A 83 -18.03 6.03 -8.41
CA ALA A 83 -18.26 5.70 -7.01
C ALA A 83 -18.67 4.24 -6.84
N THR A 84 -19.50 3.70 -7.73
CA THR A 84 -19.84 2.28 -7.73
C THR A 84 -18.57 1.44 -7.87
N ASP A 85 -17.76 1.68 -8.89
CA ASP A 85 -16.55 0.89 -9.13
C ASP A 85 -15.51 1.07 -8.02
N TRP A 86 -15.36 2.29 -7.48
CA TRP A 86 -14.48 2.58 -6.34
C TRP A 86 -14.91 1.85 -5.06
N LEU A 87 -16.22 1.76 -4.81
CA LEU A 87 -16.78 1.16 -3.61
C LEU A 87 -16.89 -0.37 -3.70
N ASP A 88 -17.23 -0.92 -4.87
CA ASP A 88 -17.30 -2.39 -5.11
C ASP A 88 -15.92 -3.03 -4.90
N ASP A 89 -14.85 -2.27 -5.12
CA ASP A 89 -13.46 -2.63 -4.86
C ASP A 89 -13.10 -2.83 -3.36
N THR A 90 -14.03 -2.60 -2.43
CA THR A 90 -13.86 -3.01 -1.03
C THR A 90 -14.26 -4.47 -0.76
N GLY A 91 -14.85 -5.17 -1.73
CA GLY A 91 -15.23 -6.57 -1.61
C GLY A 91 -15.11 -7.34 -2.94
N ASP A 92 -13.99 -8.02 -3.12
CA ASP A 92 -13.89 -9.27 -3.92
C ASP A 92 -13.84 -9.15 -5.47
N TRP A 93 -12.70 -8.69 -6.02
CA TRP A 93 -12.25 -9.04 -7.39
C TRP A 93 -10.76 -9.46 -7.40
N LEU A 94 -10.55 -10.77 -7.33
CA LEU A 94 -9.38 -11.50 -6.81
C LEU A 94 -7.99 -11.40 -7.53
N ALA A 95 -7.67 -10.39 -8.34
CA ALA A 95 -6.34 -10.40 -9.02
C ALA A 95 -5.61 -9.05 -9.19
N GLY A 96 -6.30 -7.91 -9.17
CA GLY A 96 -5.64 -6.58 -9.23
C GLY A 96 -5.48 -5.91 -7.87
N MET A 97 -6.31 -6.31 -6.91
CA MET A 97 -6.70 -5.51 -5.73
C MET A 97 -6.19 -6.00 -4.38
N ALA A 98 -5.54 -7.17 -4.31
CA ALA A 98 -4.87 -7.64 -3.09
C ALA A 98 -3.93 -6.56 -2.50
N HIS A 99 -3.39 -5.72 -3.39
CA HIS A 99 -2.59 -4.56 -3.07
C HIS A 99 -3.34 -3.50 -2.23
N SER A 100 -4.59 -3.13 -2.51
CA SER A 100 -5.25 -2.05 -1.76
C SER A 100 -5.61 -2.48 -0.34
N ALA A 101 -6.05 -3.73 -0.13
CA ALA A 101 -6.28 -4.28 1.21
C ALA A 101 -4.98 -4.40 2.01
N ALA A 102 -3.92 -4.93 1.39
CA ALA A 102 -2.60 -4.98 2.02
C ALA A 102 -2.02 -3.59 2.28
N HIS A 103 -2.28 -2.60 1.41
CA HIS A 103 -1.90 -1.21 1.63
C HIS A 103 -2.66 -0.62 2.83
N ARG A 104 -3.98 -0.75 2.86
CA ARG A 104 -4.80 -0.27 4.00
C ARG A 104 -4.37 -0.92 5.31
N ALA A 105 -4.10 -2.23 5.30
CA ALA A 105 -3.57 -2.94 6.46
C ALA A 105 -2.18 -2.42 6.85
N LEU A 106 -1.28 -2.22 5.88
CA LEU A 106 0.06 -1.64 6.09
C LEU A 106 -0.01 -0.23 6.71
N ILE A 107 -0.86 0.65 6.17
CA ILE A 107 -1.10 2.00 6.71
C ILE A 107 -1.73 1.91 8.11
N GLY A 108 -2.65 0.97 8.33
CA GLY A 108 -3.21 0.69 9.65
C GLY A 108 -2.13 0.29 10.67
N GLN A 109 -1.15 -0.54 10.27
CA GLN A 109 -0.02 -0.87 11.13
C GLN A 109 0.88 0.35 11.39
N VAL A 110 1.17 1.17 10.37
CA VAL A 110 1.93 2.42 10.54
C VAL A 110 1.23 3.34 11.54
N GLN A 111 -0.09 3.52 11.41
CA GLN A 111 -0.87 4.36 12.33
C GLN A 111 -0.89 3.79 13.75
N ALA A 112 -1.13 2.49 13.90
CA ALA A 112 -1.13 1.84 15.21
C ALA A 112 0.23 1.98 15.91
N GLU A 113 1.32 1.74 15.19
CA GLU A 113 2.67 1.92 15.73
C GLU A 113 2.97 3.39 16.03
N ALA A 114 2.60 4.33 15.16
CA ALA A 114 2.80 5.76 15.38
C ALA A 114 2.07 6.28 16.62
N VAL A 115 0.84 5.81 16.85
CA VAL A 115 0.04 6.13 18.05
C VAL A 115 0.72 5.64 19.33
N HIS A 116 1.43 4.51 19.28
CA HIS A 116 2.12 3.94 20.43
C HIS A 116 3.53 4.49 20.67
N LEU A 117 4.19 5.02 19.64
CA LEU A 117 5.59 5.45 19.70
C LEU A 117 5.76 6.94 20.07
N GLY A 118 4.72 7.76 19.89
CA GLY A 118 4.79 9.21 20.11
C GLY A 118 5.45 9.98 18.95
N ALA A 119 5.02 11.21 18.72
CA ALA A 119 5.35 11.98 17.50
C ALA A 119 6.87 12.14 17.25
N GLU A 120 7.68 12.31 18.30
CA GLU A 120 9.13 12.46 18.17
C GLU A 120 9.82 11.18 17.67
N VAL A 121 9.33 10.01 18.11
CA VAL A 121 9.88 8.72 17.64
C VAL A 121 9.46 8.47 16.20
N VAL A 122 8.23 8.82 15.82
CA VAL A 122 7.74 8.71 14.44
C VAL A 122 8.55 9.61 13.50
N ASP A 123 8.82 10.86 13.88
CA ASP A 123 9.60 11.80 13.07
C ASP A 123 11.05 11.32 12.90
N ARG A 124 11.70 10.87 13.99
CA ARG A 124 13.05 10.30 13.92
C ARG A 124 13.08 9.00 13.13
N TRP A 125 12.02 8.19 13.20
CA TRP A 125 11.91 6.94 12.46
C TRP A 125 11.71 7.19 10.96
N TRP A 126 10.98 8.24 10.59
CA TRP A 126 10.76 8.67 9.20
C TRP A 126 11.95 9.42 8.60
N GLN A 127 12.80 10.07 9.42
CA GLN A 127 13.94 10.87 8.95
C GLN A 127 15.32 10.20 9.00
N ALA A 128 15.57 9.23 9.89
CA ALA A 128 16.86 8.53 9.87
C ALA A 128 16.93 7.52 8.71
#